data_AF-A0A1X2KIW8-F1
#
_entry.id   AF-A0A1X2KIW8-F1
#
_cell.length_a   1.000
_cell.length_b   1.000
_cell.length_c   1.000
_cell.angle_alpha   90.00
_cell.angle_beta   90.00
_cell.angle_gamma   90.00
#
_symmetry.space_group_name_H-M   'P 1'
#
loop_
_entity.id
_entity.type
_entity.pdbx_description
1 polymer ?
#
loop_
_entity_poly.entity_id
_entity_poly.type
_entity_poly.pdbx_seq_one_letter_code
_entity_poly.pdbx_strand_id
1 'polypeptide(L)' 'MGNVYIEPRPKGREGDAISHYVVEDHADSELHSAPTQQEAIDWARQQGHSPLVARVRHLSDKKKPDQWRAV' A
#
# COMPACT_ATOMS: atom_id res chain seq x y z
N MET A 1 3.91 13.46 -10.66
CA MET A 1 4.02 12.31 -9.73
C MET A 1 2.76 12.24 -8.91
N GLY A 2 2.26 11.03 -8.64
CA GLY A 2 0.96 10.80 -8.01
C GLY A 2 1.05 9.93 -6.75
N ASN A 3 -0.07 9.86 -6.04
CA ASN A 3 -0.23 8.97 -4.91
C ASN A 3 -0.17 7.51 -5.36
N VAL A 4 0.51 6.69 -4.56
CA VAL A 4 0.48 5.23 -4.69
C VAL A 4 0.05 4.64 -3.36
N TYR A 5 -0.57 3.46 -3.42
CA TYR A 5 -1.27 2.84 -2.32
C TYR A 5 -0.53 1.57 -1.92
N ILE A 6 -0.10 1.50 -0.67
CA ILE A 6 0.66 0.38 -0.13
C ILE A 6 -0.28 -0.48 0.70
N GLU A 7 -0.53 -1.70 0.21
CA GLU A 7 -1.48 -2.64 0.79
C GLU A 7 -0.81 -3.96 1.22
N PRO A 8 -1.06 -4.45 2.45
CA PRO A 8 -0.62 -5.78 2.85
C PRO A 8 -1.42 -6.89 2.14
N ARG A 9 -0.72 -7.97 1.76
CA ARG A 9 -1.30 -9.15 1.12
C ARG A 9 -1.05 -10.44 1.95
N PRO A 10 -1.97 -11.42 1.91
CA PRO A 10 -3.29 -11.37 1.26
C PRO A 10 -4.21 -10.33 1.90
N LYS A 11 -5.22 -9.84 1.16
CA LYS A 11 -6.32 -9.08 1.76
C LYS A 11 -7.02 -10.02 2.73
N GLY A 12 -7.11 -9.62 4.00
CA GLY A 12 -7.49 -10.53 5.08
C GLY A 12 -7.91 -9.78 6.33
N ARG A 13 -8.29 -10.53 7.37
CA ARG A 13 -8.70 -9.94 8.65
C ARG A 13 -7.47 -9.71 9.52
N GLU A 14 -7.68 -9.00 10.62
CA GLU A 14 -6.68 -8.88 11.68
C GLU A 14 -6.35 -10.28 12.23
N GLY A 15 -5.06 -10.61 12.34
CA GLY A 15 -4.57 -11.91 12.81
C GLY A 15 -4.06 -12.87 11.73
N ASP A 16 -4.42 -12.68 10.46
CA ASP A 16 -3.84 -13.47 9.36
C ASP A 16 -2.35 -13.10 9.16
N ALA A 17 -1.51 -14.03 8.70
CA ALA A 17 -0.12 -13.70 8.36
C ALA A 17 -0.07 -12.77 7.13
N ILE A 18 0.73 -11.70 7.19
CA ILE A 18 1.06 -10.87 6.03
C ILE A 18 2.23 -11.52 5.31
N SER A 19 2.07 -11.82 4.02
CA SER A 19 3.12 -12.42 3.20
C SER A 19 3.99 -11.38 2.50
N HIS A 20 3.41 -10.26 2.06
CA HIS A 20 4.10 -9.19 1.34
C HIS A 20 3.22 -7.93 1.29
N TYR A 21 3.74 -6.87 0.71
CA TYR A 21 3.08 -5.60 0.46
C TYR A 21 3.11 -5.30 -1.02
N VAL A 22 2.02 -4.75 -1.56
CA VAL A 22 1.94 -4.29 -2.95
C VAL A 22 1.88 -2.77 -2.98
N VAL A 23 2.45 -2.18 -4.03
CA VAL A 23 2.32 -0.78 -4.36
C VAL A 23 1.43 -0.67 -5.58
N GLU A 24 0.28 -0.02 -5.43
CA GLU A 24 -0.71 0.13 -6.49
C GLU A 24 -0.94 1.60 -6.86
N ASP A 25 -1.34 1.85 -8.10
CA ASP A 25 -1.86 3.16 -8.49
C ASP A 25 -3.35 3.33 -8.10
N HIS A 26 -3.91 4.49 -8.45
CA HIS A 26 -5.33 4.81 -8.23
C HIS A 26 -6.32 3.93 -9.01
N ALA A 27 -5.84 3.18 -10.01
CA ALA A 27 -6.63 2.32 -10.90
C ALA A 27 -6.45 0.82 -10.58
N ASP A 28 -5.91 0.50 -9.40
CA ASP A 28 -5.65 -0.87 -8.92
C ASP A 28 -4.58 -1.63 -9.74
N SER A 29 -3.74 -0.91 -10.48
CA SER A 29 -2.59 -1.51 -11.16
C SER A 29 -1.46 -1.72 -10.16
N GLU A 30 -1.01 -2.98 -10.00
CA GLU A 30 0.18 -3.30 -9.22
C GLU A 30 1.44 -2.83 -9.95
N LEU A 31 2.18 -1.92 -9.32
CA LEU A 31 3.43 -1.37 -9.84
C LEU A 31 4.65 -2.09 -9.26
N HIS A 32 4.53 -2.59 -8.03
CA HIS A 32 5.62 -3.29 -7.32
C HIS A 32 5.10 -4.15 -6.17
N SER A 33 5.89 -5.15 -5.77
CA SER A 33 5.66 -5.97 -4.58
C SER A 33 6.94 -6.07 -3.75
N ALA A 34 6.83 -5.96 -2.43
CA ALA A 34 7.95 -6.07 -1.51
C ALA A 34 7.60 -6.93 -0.28
N PRO A 35 8.56 -7.66 0.31
CA PRO A 35 8.31 -8.48 1.50
C PRO A 35 7.96 -7.63 2.73
N THR A 36 8.46 -6.40 2.82
CA THR A 36 8.20 -5.50 3.95
C THR A 36 7.53 -4.20 3.52
N GLN A 37 6.76 -3.61 4.44
CA GLN A 37 6.12 -2.31 4.21
C GLN A 37 7.17 -1.22 3.95
N GLN A 38 8.30 -1.27 4.65
CA GLN A 38 9.37 -0.28 4.52
C GLN A 38 9.98 -0.32 3.12
N GLU A 39 10.26 -1.52 2.59
CA GLU A 39 10.78 -1.65 1.23
C GLU A 39 9.80 -1.13 0.17
N ALA A 40 8.48 -1.36 0.34
CA ALA A 40 7.47 -0.79 -0.54
C ALA A 40 7.45 0.75 -0.49
N ILE A 41 7.61 1.34 0.70
CA ILE A 41 7.69 2.80 0.90
C ILE A 41 8.94 3.36 0.23
N ASP A 42 10.09 2.72 0.46
CA ASP A 42 11.37 3.18 -0.08
C ASP A 42 11.38 3.09 -1.59
N TRP A 43 10.84 2.01 -2.17
CA TRP A 43 10.65 1.89 -3.61
C TRP A 43 9.78 3.05 -4.15
N ALA A 44 8.62 3.30 -3.53
CA ALA A 44 7.71 4.36 -3.98
C ALA A 44 8.39 5.74 -3.96
N ARG A 45 9.15 6.06 -2.90
CA ARG A 45 9.89 7.32 -2.79
C ARG A 45 11.03 7.43 -3.82
N GLN A 46 11.74 6.34 -4.09
CA GLN A 46 12.78 6.30 -5.13
C GLN A 46 12.21 6.56 -6.53
N GLN A 47 10.98 6.09 -6.79
CA GLN A 47 10.24 6.41 -8.02
C GLN A 47 9.60 7.82 -8.00
N GLY A 48 9.76 8.57 -6.91
CA GLY A 48 9.19 9.91 -6.71
C GLY A 48 7.67 9.93 -6.48
N HIS A 49 7.06 8.81 -6.13
CA HIS A 49 5.65 8.75 -5.75
C HIS A 49 5.42 9.27 -4.32
N SER A 50 4.15 9.57 -4.00
CA SER A 50 3.70 9.87 -2.65
C SER A 50 3.00 8.65 -2.05
N PRO A 51 3.68 7.84 -1.22
CA PRO A 51 3.11 6.60 -0.69
C PRO A 51 2.03 6.86 0.37
N LEU A 52 0.93 6.11 0.24
CA LEU A 52 -0.19 6.05 1.16
C LEU A 52 -0.32 4.62 1.66
N VAL A 53 -0.06 4.38 2.94
CA VAL A 53 -0.12 3.04 3.54
C VAL A 53 -1.51 2.77 4.11
N ALA A 54 -2.08 1.60 3.82
CA ALA A 54 -3.36 1.17 4.38
C ALA A 54 -3.27 1.10 5.92
N ARG A 55 -4.21 1.75 6.63
CA ARG A 55 -4.25 1.72 8.10
C ARG A 55 -4.81 0.40 8.64
N VAL A 56 -5.73 -0.21 7.88
CA VAL A 56 -6.40 -1.45 8.26
C VAL A 56 -6.40 -2.37 7.06
N ARG A 57 -5.97 -3.61 7.25
CA ARG A 57 -5.71 -4.60 6.18
C ARG A 57 -6.89 -4.86 5.23
N HIS A 58 -8.12 -4.72 5.70
CA HIS A 58 -9.33 -4.96 4.92
C HIS A 58 -10.04 -3.67 4.49
N LEU A 59 -9.50 -2.50 4.84
CA LEU A 59 -10.02 -1.19 4.44
C LEU A 59 -9.02 -0.55 3.48
N SER A 60 -9.25 -0.76 2.18
CA SER A 60 -8.43 -0.19 1.11
C SER A 60 -9.26 0.47 -0.01
N ASP A 61 -10.34 1.13 0.39
CA ASP A 61 -11.09 2.01 -0.52
C ASP A 61 -10.25 3.27 -0.79
N LYS A 62 -9.66 3.36 -1.98
CA LYS A 62 -8.83 4.49 -2.43
C LYS A 62 -9.59 5.82 -2.49
N LYS A 63 -10.93 5.78 -2.45
CA LYS A 63 -11.80 6.97 -2.37
C LYS A 63 -12.04 7.47 -0.95
N LYS A 64 -11.55 6.76 0.07
CA LYS A 64 -11.69 7.10 1.50
C LYS A 64 -10.32 7.43 2.12
N PRO A 65 -9.88 8.69 2.09
CA PRO A 65 -8.54 9.10 2.53
C PRO A 65 -8.20 8.74 3.98
N ASP A 66 -9.21 8.64 4.84
CA ASP A 66 -9.08 8.26 6.26
C ASP A 66 -8.59 6.81 6.46
N GLN A 67 -8.76 5.95 5.45
CA GLN A 67 -8.24 4.57 5.46
C GLN A 67 -6.73 4.51 5.22
N TRP A 68 -6.11 5.65 4.86
CA TRP A 68 -4.72 5.72 4.43
C TRP A 68 -3.90 6.60 5.36
N ARG A 69 -2.60 6.30 5.45
CA ARG A 69 -1.60 7.09 6.18
C ARG A 69 -0.51 7.50 5.21
N ALA A 70 -0.33 8.81 5.03
CA ALA A 70 0.83 9.35 4.34
C ALA A 70 2.08 9.09 5.18
N VAL A 71 3.18 8.71 4.51
CA VAL A 71 4.44 8.34 5.15
C VAL A 71 5.65 9.05 4.57
#